data_AF-A0A9D9EFU5-F1
#
_entry.id   AF-A0A9D9EFU5-F1
#
_cell.length_a   1.000
_cell.length_b   1.000
_cell.length_c   1.000
_cell.angle_alpha   90.00
_cell.angle_beta   90.00
_cell.angle_gamma   90.00
#
_symmetry.space_group_name_H-M   'P 1'
#
loop_
_entity.id
_entity.type
_entity.pdbx_description
1 polymer ?
#
loop_
_entity_poly.entity_id
_entity_poly.type
_entity_poly.pdbx_seq_one_letter_code
_entity_poly.pdbx_strand_id
1 'polypeptide(L)'
;QYIGIATNKETATESTDPNDYTWSKFKGDKGDQGIQGVPGEDGKTSYFHIKYSSVPNPTSADQMTETPSDYVGTYVDYTEADSNEPSKYKWARFKGFDGSDGLPGINGEDGRTSYLHIKYSDDGGSTFTRGVGMRLLATGAFSFVGNGVKFLNESGRTATGWNGEAPGKWIGMYHDFTKEDSLDPAMYTWSRIKGEDGAQGDKGDTGNFTELRFAKNGSTTTPPELVVSDIDPSGWSTVTPNVGTLEYLWMTSAIKNGNGIELVSQWTTPVRVSPYDGKDGQDGQDGEDGKSPAMTYQGVYGSSKTYYGNQYRLDCVKYGSAYYIARIDAGTFSGVVPTDTSKWNPFGASFESVATQLLLAENANIAGWIFRNNRLESQDGTIWLDGVKGQIMAKGGFSGTLIAENMFMPFEGVTSSRTLQTTDPTNITLKGAMYEPILTLPNDVSFNGMFLNIYLPPRISKMDAPGIIAGKILCPNKGTVHDLYVDQYYASRIYSMYGGIVQLLCIGAQWILLNGSNLLEYVEYQ
;
A
#
# COMPACT_ATOMS: atom_id res chain seq x y z
N GLN A 1 45.17 -18.98 -25.74
CA GLN A 1 45.46 -20.41 -25.59
C GLN A 1 44.38 -21.18 -26.33
N TYR A 2 44.76 -22.21 -27.09
CA TYR A 2 43.89 -22.97 -27.99
C TYR A 2 43.92 -24.44 -27.61
N ILE A 3 42.79 -25.12 -27.76
CA ILE A 3 42.65 -26.56 -27.57
C ILE A 3 42.36 -27.17 -28.93
N GLY A 4 43.10 -28.21 -29.30
CA GLY A 4 42.95 -28.93 -30.56
C GLY A 4 42.25 -30.25 -30.29
N ILE A 5 41.19 -30.55 -31.04
CA ILE A 5 40.48 -31.82 -30.96
C ILE A 5 40.61 -32.52 -32.32
N ALA A 6 41.25 -33.69 -32.32
CA ALA A 6 41.25 -34.61 -33.46
C ALA A 6 40.16 -35.66 -33.24
N THR A 7 39.22 -35.78 -34.17
CA THR A 7 38.13 -36.77 -34.10
C THR A 7 38.36 -37.91 -35.10
N ASN A 8 37.85 -39.10 -34.78
CA ASN A 8 37.84 -40.28 -35.65
C ASN A 8 39.24 -40.81 -36.06
N LYS A 9 40.21 -40.82 -35.13
CA LYS A 9 41.52 -41.48 -35.36
C LYS A 9 41.43 -42.95 -34.93
N GLU A 10 41.83 -43.85 -35.83
CA GLU A 10 41.82 -45.31 -35.60
C GLU A 10 42.95 -45.79 -34.66
N THR A 11 43.84 -44.89 -34.24
CA THR A 11 44.98 -45.19 -33.37
C THR A 11 44.96 -44.35 -32.10
N ALA A 12 45.25 -44.96 -30.95
CA ALA A 12 45.43 -44.24 -29.68
C ALA A 12 46.72 -43.41 -29.61
N THR A 13 47.63 -43.57 -30.57
CA THR A 13 48.83 -42.74 -30.67
C THR A 13 48.44 -41.35 -31.20
N GLU A 14 48.69 -40.33 -30.40
CA GLU A 14 48.41 -38.94 -30.76
C GLU A 14 49.23 -38.50 -31.99
N SER A 15 48.60 -37.72 -32.87
CA SER A 15 49.29 -37.18 -34.04
C SER A 15 50.22 -36.05 -33.62
N THR A 16 51.40 -36.02 -34.21
CA THR A 16 52.33 -34.90 -34.03
C THR A 16 52.13 -33.79 -35.07
N ASP A 17 51.20 -33.98 -36.03
CA ASP A 17 50.82 -32.96 -37.02
C ASP A 17 49.67 -32.10 -36.48
N PRO A 18 49.89 -30.78 -36.23
CA PRO A 18 48.85 -29.89 -35.74
C PRO A 18 47.63 -29.76 -36.66
N ASN A 19 47.76 -30.08 -37.96
CA ASN A 19 46.65 -29.99 -38.92
C ASN A 19 45.63 -31.13 -38.76
N ASP A 20 45.98 -32.20 -38.04
CA ASP A 20 45.05 -33.28 -37.69
C ASP A 20 44.02 -32.85 -36.63
N TYR A 21 44.19 -31.67 -36.03
CA TYR A 21 43.39 -31.17 -34.93
C TYR A 21 42.53 -29.97 -35.38
N THR A 22 41.26 -29.99 -34.99
CA THR A 22 40.40 -28.80 -35.09
C THR A 22 40.62 -27.94 -33.86
N TRP A 23 41.16 -26.73 -34.03
CA TRP A 23 41.56 -25.84 -32.94
C TRP A 23 40.44 -24.87 -32.55
N SER A 24 40.17 -24.77 -31.25
CA SER A 24 39.25 -23.79 -30.66
C SER A 24 39.96 -22.94 -29.61
N LYS A 25 39.70 -21.62 -29.59
CA LYS A 25 40.24 -20.70 -28.57
C LYS A 25 39.47 -20.90 -27.27
N PHE A 26 40.08 -21.50 -26.24
CA PHE A 26 39.40 -21.79 -24.96
C PHE A 26 39.70 -20.77 -23.84
N LYS A 27 40.60 -19.82 -24.12
CA LYS A 27 40.88 -18.70 -23.21
C LYS A 27 40.65 -17.40 -23.96
N GLY A 28 39.57 -16.69 -23.61
CA GLY A 28 39.35 -15.30 -24.01
C GLY A 28 40.45 -14.41 -23.45
N ASP A 29 40.69 -13.28 -24.11
CA ASP A 29 41.60 -12.26 -23.59
C ASP A 29 41.01 -11.74 -22.26
N LYS A 30 41.85 -11.47 -21.25
CA LYS A 30 41.43 -10.96 -19.94
C LYS A 30 40.71 -9.64 -20.20
N GLY A 31 39.37 -9.64 -20.13
CA GLY A 31 38.58 -8.43 -20.31
C GLY A 31 39.01 -7.37 -19.31
N ASP A 32 39.02 -6.11 -19.74
CA ASP A 32 39.14 -4.97 -18.83
C ASP A 32 38.12 -5.14 -17.69
N GLN A 33 38.54 -4.88 -16.45
CA GLN A 33 37.67 -4.96 -15.28
C GLN A 33 36.36 -4.21 -15.56
N GLY A 34 35.23 -4.92 -15.48
CA GLY A 34 33.92 -4.28 -15.47
C GLY A 34 33.87 -3.24 -14.36
N ILE A 35 33.18 -2.12 -14.63
CA ILE A 35 32.84 -1.12 -13.62
C ILE A 35 32.37 -1.80 -12.32
N GLN A 36 32.98 -1.43 -11.21
CA GLN A 36 32.70 -1.98 -9.89
C GLN A 36 31.24 -1.73 -9.52
N GLY A 37 30.48 -2.80 -9.27
CA GLY A 37 29.14 -2.68 -8.70
C GLY A 37 29.19 -2.04 -7.31
N VAL A 38 28.09 -1.40 -6.89
CA VAL A 38 27.93 -0.86 -5.52
C VAL A 38 28.38 -1.91 -4.47
N PRO A 39 29.20 -1.54 -3.47
CA PRO A 39 29.72 -2.48 -2.48
C PRO A 39 28.60 -3.27 -1.81
N GLY A 40 28.68 -4.60 -1.88
CA GLY A 40 27.84 -5.49 -1.07
C GLY A 40 28.39 -5.57 0.35
N GLU A 41 27.51 -5.71 1.36
CA GLU A 41 27.91 -6.02 2.72
C GLU A 41 28.64 -7.38 2.78
N ASP A 42 29.87 -7.34 3.31
CA ASP A 42 30.77 -8.42 3.74
C ASP A 42 31.40 -9.36 2.68
N GLY A 43 32.73 -9.43 2.69
CA GLY A 43 33.58 -10.37 1.95
C GLY A 43 33.47 -11.83 2.42
N LYS A 44 32.29 -12.44 2.29
CA LYS A 44 32.05 -13.86 2.60
C LYS A 44 32.25 -14.72 1.35
N THR A 45 32.97 -15.83 1.49
CA THR A 45 33.09 -16.85 0.44
C THR A 45 31.76 -17.60 0.29
N SER A 46 31.23 -17.66 -0.92
CA SER A 46 30.00 -18.41 -1.21
C SER A 46 30.27 -19.92 -1.32
N TYR A 47 29.41 -20.75 -0.71
CA TYR A 47 29.37 -22.20 -0.82
C TYR A 47 28.24 -22.60 -1.77
N PHE A 48 28.54 -23.51 -2.70
CA PHE A 48 27.57 -24.10 -3.62
C PHE A 48 27.20 -25.50 -3.12
N HIS A 49 25.91 -25.72 -2.89
CA HIS A 49 25.34 -26.94 -2.33
C HIS A 49 24.52 -27.66 -3.39
N ILE A 50 24.65 -28.99 -3.44
CA ILE A 50 23.88 -29.88 -4.32
C ILE A 50 23.15 -30.91 -3.46
N LYS A 51 21.88 -31.15 -3.75
CA LYS A 51 21.08 -32.25 -3.18
C LYS A 51 20.31 -32.97 -4.28
N TYR A 52 19.87 -34.19 -4.02
CA TYR A 52 19.01 -34.94 -4.92
C TYR A 52 17.69 -35.32 -4.27
N SER A 53 16.66 -35.57 -5.07
CA SER A 53 15.34 -36.00 -4.59
C SER A 53 14.69 -36.98 -5.57
N SER A 54 13.89 -37.91 -5.05
CA SER A 54 13.02 -38.77 -5.87
C SER A 54 11.72 -38.08 -6.29
N VAL A 55 11.43 -36.89 -5.75
CA VAL A 55 10.22 -36.12 -6.05
C VAL A 55 10.56 -34.74 -6.62
N PRO A 56 9.71 -34.17 -7.50
CA PRO A 56 10.02 -32.92 -8.21
C PRO A 56 10.16 -31.69 -7.33
N ASN A 57 9.40 -31.63 -6.24
CA ASN A 57 9.37 -30.50 -5.31
C ASN A 57 9.34 -31.07 -3.89
N PRO A 58 10.49 -31.50 -3.34
CA PRO A 58 10.54 -32.00 -1.97
C PRO A 58 10.08 -30.91 -1.00
N THR A 59 9.30 -31.32 0.01
CA THR A 59 8.77 -30.42 1.05
C THR A 59 9.40 -30.67 2.42
N SER A 60 10.15 -31.76 2.57
CA SER A 60 10.88 -32.09 3.79
C SER A 60 12.30 -32.59 3.52
N ALA A 61 13.17 -32.49 4.53
CA ALA A 61 14.57 -32.94 4.46
C ALA A 61 14.70 -34.43 4.12
N ASP A 62 13.78 -35.28 4.59
CA ASP A 62 13.78 -36.73 4.33
C ASP A 62 13.58 -37.09 2.85
N GLN A 63 13.08 -36.14 2.05
CA GLN A 63 12.94 -36.28 0.60
C GLN A 63 14.20 -35.83 -0.15
N MET A 64 15.24 -35.36 0.56
CA MET A 64 16.52 -34.99 -0.02
C MET A 64 17.58 -36.02 0.35
N THR A 65 18.53 -36.24 -0.55
CA THR A 65 19.64 -37.19 -0.37
C THR A 65 20.91 -36.68 -1.04
N GLU A 66 22.06 -37.12 -0.56
CA GLU A 66 23.36 -36.91 -1.21
C GLU A 66 23.61 -37.90 -2.35
N THR A 67 22.81 -38.96 -2.43
CA THR A 67 22.92 -39.95 -3.49
C THR A 67 22.11 -39.51 -4.71
N PRO A 68 22.68 -39.51 -5.93
CA PRO A 68 21.96 -39.15 -7.14
C PRO A 68 20.57 -39.79 -7.27
N SER A 69 19.57 -38.98 -7.61
CA SER A 69 18.16 -39.38 -7.73
C SER A 69 17.50 -38.64 -8.90
N ASP A 70 16.19 -38.76 -9.05
CA ASP A 70 15.46 -38.30 -10.24
C ASP A 70 15.51 -36.77 -10.44
N TYR A 71 15.69 -36.00 -9.38
CA TYR A 71 15.77 -34.54 -9.37
C TYR A 71 17.04 -34.06 -8.65
N VAL A 72 17.61 -32.95 -9.11
CA VAL A 72 18.76 -32.27 -8.51
C VAL A 72 18.36 -30.87 -8.05
N GLY A 73 18.73 -30.53 -6.83
CA GLY A 73 18.52 -29.24 -6.18
C GLY A 73 19.85 -28.51 -6.03
N THR A 74 19.89 -27.22 -6.37
CA THR A 74 21.09 -26.38 -6.19
C THR A 74 20.79 -25.14 -5.36
N TYR A 75 21.72 -24.77 -4.48
CA TYR A 75 21.60 -23.64 -3.56
C TYR A 75 22.98 -23.01 -3.34
N VAL A 76 23.03 -21.70 -3.19
CA VAL A 76 24.26 -20.96 -2.87
C VAL A 76 24.02 -20.11 -1.64
N ASP A 77 24.91 -20.21 -0.65
CA ASP A 77 24.94 -19.30 0.49
C ASP A 77 26.36 -19.09 1.02
N TYR A 78 26.49 -18.57 2.24
CA TYR A 78 27.77 -18.30 2.87
C TYR A 78 28.06 -19.25 4.05
N THR A 79 27.34 -20.38 4.13
CA THR A 79 27.49 -21.40 5.18
C THR A 79 28.14 -22.64 4.60
N GLU A 80 29.17 -23.17 5.25
CA GLU A 80 29.85 -24.39 4.77
C GLU A 80 28.97 -25.64 4.83
N ALA A 81 28.11 -25.72 5.85
CA ALA A 81 27.13 -26.80 5.97
C ALA A 81 25.94 -26.57 5.04
N ASP A 82 25.50 -27.65 4.40
CA ASP A 82 24.30 -27.70 3.57
C ASP A 82 23.01 -27.46 4.38
N SER A 83 21.97 -26.97 3.70
CA SER A 83 20.68 -26.73 4.36
C SER A 83 19.78 -27.96 4.31
N ASN A 84 19.07 -28.24 5.40
CA ASN A 84 17.99 -29.23 5.46
C ASN A 84 16.64 -28.70 4.94
N GLU A 85 16.57 -27.45 4.49
CA GLU A 85 15.34 -26.80 4.00
C GLU A 85 15.22 -26.94 2.48
N PRO A 86 14.30 -27.79 1.96
CA PRO A 86 14.23 -28.04 0.52
C PRO A 86 13.86 -26.80 -0.31
N SER A 87 13.16 -25.85 0.31
CA SER A 87 12.73 -24.59 -0.30
C SER A 87 13.88 -23.65 -0.66
N LYS A 88 15.07 -23.85 -0.07
CA LYS A 88 16.28 -23.09 -0.43
C LYS A 88 16.90 -23.53 -1.75
N TYR A 89 16.66 -24.79 -2.14
CA TYR A 89 17.21 -25.36 -3.36
C TYR A 89 16.27 -25.11 -4.54
N LYS A 90 16.87 -24.77 -5.68
CA LYS A 90 16.16 -24.78 -6.97
C LYS A 90 16.25 -26.17 -7.57
N TRP A 91 15.11 -26.82 -7.69
CA TRP A 91 15.00 -28.21 -8.16
C TRP A 91 14.78 -28.28 -9.66
N ALA A 92 15.52 -29.16 -10.32
CA ALA A 92 15.37 -29.50 -11.72
C ALA A 92 15.38 -31.03 -11.87
N ARG A 93 14.70 -31.53 -12.89
CA ARG A 93 14.71 -32.95 -13.19
C ARG A 93 16.08 -33.35 -13.73
N PHE A 94 16.71 -34.32 -13.07
CA PHE A 94 18.05 -34.80 -13.40
C PHE A 94 18.01 -36.09 -14.22
N LYS A 95 17.01 -36.95 -14.01
CA LYS A 95 16.83 -38.22 -14.73
C LYS A 95 15.62 -38.17 -15.68
N GLY A 96 15.82 -38.45 -16.97
CA GLY A 96 14.73 -38.61 -17.94
C GLY A 96 13.80 -39.79 -17.61
N PHE A 97 12.53 -39.72 -18.03
CA PHE A 97 11.69 -40.92 -18.07
C PHE A 97 12.34 -41.91 -19.06
N ASP A 98 12.32 -43.20 -18.72
CA ASP A 98 12.55 -44.38 -19.59
C ASP A 98 13.79 -44.51 -20.51
N GLY A 99 14.81 -43.65 -20.43
CA GLY A 99 16.03 -43.83 -21.22
C GLY A 99 15.83 -43.61 -22.73
N SER A 100 14.71 -43.01 -23.14
CA SER A 100 14.49 -42.55 -24.52
C SER A 100 14.92 -41.10 -24.78
N ASP A 101 15.14 -40.29 -23.74
CA ASP A 101 15.50 -38.86 -23.84
C ASP A 101 16.91 -38.52 -23.30
N GLY A 102 17.73 -39.50 -22.95
CA GLY A 102 19.17 -39.29 -23.07
C GLY A 102 19.48 -39.41 -24.55
N LEU A 103 20.04 -38.37 -25.19
CA LEU A 103 20.79 -38.63 -26.42
C LEU A 103 21.74 -39.79 -26.07
N PRO A 104 21.63 -40.97 -26.71
CA PRO A 104 22.68 -41.96 -26.56
C PRO A 104 23.96 -41.21 -26.90
N GLY A 105 24.96 -41.20 -26.02
CA GLY A 105 26.31 -40.87 -26.46
C GLY A 105 26.54 -41.69 -27.73
N ILE A 106 27.08 -41.06 -28.78
CA ILE A 106 27.35 -41.76 -30.05
C ILE A 106 28.09 -43.04 -29.64
N ASN A 107 27.46 -44.20 -29.87
CA ASN A 107 28.12 -45.47 -29.59
C ASN A 107 29.48 -45.40 -30.29
N GLY A 108 30.56 -45.69 -29.56
CA GLY A 108 31.79 -46.09 -30.22
C GLY A 108 31.45 -47.24 -31.18
N GLU A 109 32.25 -47.41 -32.23
CA GLU A 109 32.06 -48.36 -33.35
C GLU A 109 31.71 -49.81 -32.93
N ASP A 110 31.78 -50.15 -31.64
CA ASP A 110 31.51 -51.44 -31.02
C ASP A 110 30.25 -51.52 -30.11
N GLY A 111 29.46 -50.45 -29.96
CA GLY A 111 28.19 -50.46 -29.21
C GLY A 111 28.32 -50.45 -27.68
N ARG A 112 29.49 -50.09 -27.13
CA ARG A 112 29.71 -50.03 -25.68
C ARG A 112 29.29 -48.68 -25.08
N THR A 113 28.64 -48.71 -23.91
CA THR A 113 28.32 -47.52 -23.12
C THR A 113 29.58 -46.98 -22.44
N SER A 114 29.90 -45.71 -22.66
CA SER A 114 30.96 -45.01 -21.94
C SER A 114 30.46 -44.47 -20.58
N TYR A 115 31.28 -44.57 -19.55
CA TYR A 115 31.07 -44.00 -18.22
C TYR A 115 31.92 -42.72 -18.06
N LEU A 116 31.33 -41.69 -17.46
CA LEU A 116 32.02 -40.48 -17.03
C LEU A 116 32.31 -40.58 -15.53
N HIS A 117 33.57 -40.45 -15.16
CA HIS A 117 34.06 -40.45 -13.78
C HIS A 117 34.47 -39.04 -13.38
N ILE A 118 34.05 -38.62 -12.18
CA ILE A 118 34.41 -37.33 -11.59
C ILE A 118 35.09 -37.59 -10.25
N LYS A 119 36.24 -36.95 -10.03
CA LYS A 119 36.97 -36.99 -8.74
C LYS A 119 37.46 -35.59 -8.35
N TYR A 120 37.82 -35.42 -7.09
CA TYR A 120 38.35 -34.18 -6.54
C TYR A 120 39.79 -34.34 -6.03
N SER A 121 40.55 -33.26 -6.08
CA SER A 121 41.93 -33.17 -5.60
C SER A 121 42.21 -31.81 -4.95
N ASP A 122 43.10 -31.78 -3.95
CA ASP A 122 43.59 -30.54 -3.35
C ASP A 122 44.93 -30.05 -3.93
N ASP A 123 45.62 -30.92 -4.67
CA ASP A 123 47.02 -30.75 -5.09
C ASP A 123 47.21 -30.83 -6.61
N GLY A 124 46.14 -30.54 -7.37
CA GLY A 124 46.19 -30.47 -8.83
C GLY A 124 46.23 -31.83 -9.52
N GLY A 125 45.72 -32.88 -8.85
CA GLY A 125 45.66 -34.23 -9.40
C GLY A 125 46.85 -35.10 -9.06
N SER A 126 47.70 -34.68 -8.12
CA SER A 126 48.80 -35.52 -7.63
C SER A 126 48.25 -36.61 -6.70
N THR A 127 47.21 -36.29 -5.94
CA THR A 127 46.42 -37.22 -5.14
C THR A 127 44.94 -36.84 -5.15
N PHE A 128 44.06 -37.81 -4.92
CA PHE A 128 42.64 -37.55 -4.65
C PHE A 128 42.44 -36.97 -3.24
N THR A 129 41.38 -36.18 -3.03
CA THR A 129 41.00 -35.72 -1.67
C THR A 129 40.78 -36.91 -0.73
N ARG A 130 41.20 -36.81 0.54
CA ARG A 130 40.99 -37.89 1.53
C ARG A 130 39.54 -37.84 2.03
N GLY A 131 38.81 -38.95 1.87
CA GLY A 131 37.48 -39.12 2.46
C GLY A 131 37.52 -39.09 3.99
N VAL A 132 36.69 -38.25 4.61
CA VAL A 132 36.58 -38.15 6.07
C VAL A 132 35.62 -39.21 6.61
N GLY A 133 36.16 -40.22 7.31
CA GLY A 133 35.38 -41.01 8.26
C GLY A 133 35.86 -42.45 8.48
N MET A 134 36.44 -42.72 9.65
CA MET A 134 36.16 -43.94 10.42
C MET A 134 36.52 -43.70 11.91
N ARG A 135 35.51 -43.78 12.79
CA ARG A 135 35.66 -43.91 14.25
C ARG A 135 35.41 -45.39 14.60
N LEU A 136 36.38 -46.07 15.21
CA LEU A 136 36.23 -47.47 15.64
C LEU A 136 35.34 -47.56 16.90
N LEU A 137 34.20 -48.25 16.82
CA LEU A 137 33.47 -48.78 17.98
C LEU A 137 33.59 -50.31 17.92
N ALA A 138 34.61 -50.86 18.55
CA ALA A 138 34.85 -52.30 18.54
C ALA A 138 34.05 -52.99 19.66
N THR A 139 32.95 -53.64 19.30
CA THR A 139 32.34 -54.73 20.10
C THR A 139 31.96 -55.88 19.16
N GLY A 140 32.94 -56.70 18.76
CA GLY A 140 32.71 -57.88 17.91
C GLY A 140 34.01 -58.57 17.46
N ALA A 141 33.96 -59.90 17.27
CA ALA A 141 35.14 -60.77 17.12
C ALA A 141 35.95 -60.54 15.83
N PHE A 142 37.27 -60.66 15.95
CA PHE A 142 38.25 -60.59 14.85
C PHE A 142 38.49 -61.96 14.22
N SER A 143 38.54 -62.02 12.88
CA SER A 143 39.02 -63.18 12.12
C SER A 143 40.17 -62.76 11.20
N PHE A 144 41.23 -63.56 11.15
CA PHE A 144 42.41 -63.33 10.29
C PHE A 144 42.37 -64.27 9.09
N VAL A 145 42.54 -63.72 7.88
CA VAL A 145 42.76 -64.50 6.65
C VAL A 145 43.98 -63.93 5.93
N GLY A 146 45.12 -64.63 5.97
CA GLY A 146 46.36 -64.26 5.28
C GLY A 146 47.07 -63.02 5.82
N ASN A 147 48.14 -62.58 5.14
CA ASN A 147 49.08 -61.53 5.54
C ASN A 147 48.50 -60.08 5.53
N GLY A 148 47.26 -59.88 5.94
CA GLY A 148 46.67 -58.56 6.15
C GLY A 148 45.26 -58.58 6.73
N VAL A 149 44.94 -57.61 7.59
CA VAL A 149 43.60 -57.42 8.18
C VAL A 149 42.71 -56.69 7.17
N LYS A 150 41.58 -57.29 6.75
CA LYS A 150 40.56 -56.63 5.93
C LYS A 150 39.29 -56.41 6.76
N PHE A 151 38.84 -55.15 6.86
CA PHE A 151 37.55 -54.80 7.43
C PHE A 151 36.51 -54.70 6.29
N LEU A 152 35.41 -55.44 6.42
CA LEU A 152 34.26 -55.41 5.50
C LEU A 152 33.11 -54.67 6.18
N ASN A 153 32.31 -53.92 5.42
CA ASN A 153 31.02 -53.42 5.89
C ASN A 153 29.92 -54.49 5.73
N GLU A 154 28.69 -54.21 6.19
CA GLU A 154 27.53 -55.12 6.14
C GLU A 154 27.14 -55.58 4.71
N SER A 155 27.70 -54.95 3.66
CA SER A 155 27.50 -55.29 2.25
C SER A 155 28.72 -55.96 1.58
N GLY A 156 29.74 -56.35 2.35
CA GLY A 156 30.87 -57.16 1.85
C GLY A 156 31.93 -56.41 1.04
N ARG A 157 31.97 -55.06 1.09
CA ARG A 157 32.98 -54.26 0.37
C ARG A 157 34.15 -53.86 1.27
N THR A 158 35.36 -53.84 0.72
CA THR A 158 36.58 -53.40 1.41
C THR A 158 36.60 -51.88 1.60
N ALA A 159 36.96 -51.41 2.79
CA ALA A 159 37.01 -49.98 3.16
C ALA A 159 38.15 -49.18 2.47
N THR A 160 38.06 -48.94 1.16
CA THR A 160 38.93 -47.99 0.42
C THR A 160 38.16 -47.03 -0.49
N GLY A 161 36.83 -46.94 -0.38
CA GLY A 161 35.98 -46.25 -1.36
C GLY A 161 35.53 -44.83 -1.02
N TRP A 162 36.42 -43.92 -0.60
CA TRP A 162 36.03 -42.52 -0.33
C TRP A 162 37.05 -41.46 -0.79
N ASN A 163 38.10 -41.86 -1.51
CA ASN A 163 39.09 -40.91 -2.01
C ASN A 163 38.55 -40.18 -3.25
N GLY A 164 38.62 -38.85 -3.25
CA GLY A 164 38.22 -38.02 -4.39
C GLY A 164 36.73 -37.73 -4.48
N GLU A 165 35.93 -38.09 -3.46
CA GLU A 165 34.49 -37.78 -3.38
C GLU A 165 34.22 -36.47 -2.63
N ALA A 166 35.14 -36.05 -1.76
CA ALA A 166 35.02 -34.79 -1.04
C ALA A 166 35.45 -33.61 -1.95
N PRO A 167 34.65 -32.53 -2.09
CA PRO A 167 35.01 -31.37 -2.89
C PRO A 167 36.40 -30.82 -2.50
N GLY A 168 37.31 -30.78 -3.48
CA GLY A 168 38.67 -30.26 -3.33
C GLY A 168 38.89 -28.98 -4.13
N LYS A 169 40.13 -28.47 -4.13
CA LYS A 169 40.48 -27.28 -4.94
C LYS A 169 40.39 -27.50 -6.47
N TRP A 170 40.43 -28.75 -6.90
CA TRP A 170 40.41 -29.18 -8.30
C TRP A 170 39.36 -30.26 -8.54
N ILE A 171 38.74 -30.24 -9.73
CA ILE A 171 37.85 -31.28 -10.23
C ILE A 171 38.55 -32.00 -11.39
N GLY A 172 38.52 -33.33 -11.37
CA GLY A 172 39.09 -34.22 -12.36
C GLY A 172 37.98 -34.92 -13.12
N MET A 173 38.09 -34.97 -14.45
CA MET A 173 37.17 -35.70 -15.32
C MET A 173 37.91 -36.77 -16.12
N TYR A 174 37.36 -37.98 -16.17
CA TYR A 174 37.88 -39.13 -16.91
C TYR A 174 36.71 -39.89 -17.54
N HIS A 175 36.89 -40.42 -18.75
CA HIS A 175 35.87 -41.25 -19.40
C HIS A 175 36.46 -42.57 -19.87
N ASP A 176 35.77 -43.68 -19.61
CA ASP A 176 36.11 -44.98 -20.18
C ASP A 176 34.88 -45.87 -20.35
N PHE A 177 35.08 -47.18 -20.52
CA PHE A 177 34.00 -48.16 -20.67
C PHE A 177 33.82 -49.04 -19.41
N THR A 178 34.47 -48.69 -18.31
CA THR A 178 34.44 -49.40 -17.03
C THR A 178 33.49 -48.69 -16.09
N LYS A 179 32.61 -49.44 -15.43
CA LYS A 179 31.66 -48.83 -14.50
C LYS A 179 32.32 -48.31 -13.21
N GLU A 180 33.39 -48.95 -12.77
CA GLU A 180 34.10 -48.61 -11.54
C GLU A 180 35.12 -47.50 -11.81
N ASP A 181 35.25 -46.55 -10.88
CA ASP A 181 36.18 -45.44 -11.01
C ASP A 181 37.65 -45.89 -11.00
N SER A 182 38.48 -45.23 -11.80
CA SER A 182 39.94 -45.39 -11.72
C SER A 182 40.45 -44.87 -10.38
N LEU A 183 41.30 -45.67 -9.72
CA LEU A 183 42.02 -45.27 -8.51
C LEU A 183 43.31 -44.50 -8.82
N ASP A 184 43.62 -44.26 -10.10
CA ASP A 184 44.78 -43.51 -10.56
C ASP A 184 44.39 -42.05 -10.88
N PRO A 185 44.84 -41.06 -10.08
CA PRO A 185 44.60 -39.64 -10.34
C PRO A 185 45.12 -39.16 -11.70
N ALA A 186 46.13 -39.81 -12.27
CA ALA A 186 46.72 -39.42 -13.54
C ALA A 186 45.79 -39.67 -14.74
N MET A 187 44.78 -40.53 -14.59
CA MET A 187 43.78 -40.78 -15.63
C MET A 187 42.80 -39.62 -15.79
N TYR A 188 42.70 -38.74 -14.78
CA TYR A 188 41.76 -37.63 -14.75
C TYR A 188 42.40 -36.36 -15.32
N THR A 189 41.62 -35.62 -16.11
CA THR A 189 41.99 -34.27 -16.53
C THR A 189 41.51 -33.26 -15.49
N TRP A 190 42.46 -32.54 -14.87
CA TRP A 190 42.20 -31.69 -13.71
C TRP A 190 41.98 -30.22 -14.08
N SER A 191 40.91 -29.64 -13.53
CA SER A 191 40.59 -28.21 -13.62
C SER A 191 40.47 -27.60 -12.23
N ARG A 192 41.08 -26.44 -12.01
CA ARG A 192 40.99 -25.72 -10.73
C ARG A 192 39.60 -25.12 -10.58
N ILE A 193 38.90 -25.47 -9.51
CA ILE A 193 37.52 -25.01 -9.24
C ILE A 193 37.44 -24.06 -8.04
N LYS A 194 38.50 -23.96 -7.24
CA LYS A 194 38.61 -23.00 -6.14
C LYS A 194 39.75 -22.00 -6.41
N GLY A 195 39.39 -20.72 -6.55
CA GLY A 195 40.33 -19.60 -6.64
C GLY A 195 41.16 -19.44 -5.36
N GLU A 196 42.21 -18.63 -5.40
CA GLU A 196 42.83 -18.14 -4.16
C GLU A 196 41.87 -17.16 -3.48
N ASP A 197 41.80 -17.18 -2.15
CA ASP A 197 41.03 -16.19 -1.41
C ASP A 197 41.54 -14.80 -1.80
N GLY A 198 40.64 -13.92 -2.22
CA GLY A 198 41.00 -12.51 -2.46
C GLY A 198 41.53 -11.89 -1.17
N ALA A 199 42.48 -10.96 -1.28
CA ALA A 199 42.91 -10.18 -0.12
C ALA A 199 41.67 -9.56 0.56
N GLN A 200 41.55 -9.76 1.88
CA GLN A 200 40.50 -9.15 2.69
C GLN A 200 40.52 -7.63 2.46
N GLY A 201 39.40 -7.07 2.01
CA GLY A 201 39.26 -5.62 1.87
C GLY A 201 39.40 -4.94 3.23
N ASP A 202 40.00 -3.76 3.25
CA ASP A 202 40.14 -2.96 4.47
C ASP A 202 38.78 -2.77 5.16
N LYS A 203 38.75 -2.94 6.48
CA LYS A 203 37.54 -2.70 7.28
C LYS A 203 37.18 -1.21 7.19
N GLY A 204 35.94 -0.89 6.82
CA GLY A 204 35.46 0.50 6.82
C GLY A 204 35.51 1.13 8.21
N ASP A 205 35.91 2.40 8.27
CA ASP A 205 36.02 3.16 9.52
C ASP A 205 34.66 3.33 10.22
N THR A 206 34.64 3.21 11.55
CA THR A 206 33.46 3.52 12.37
C THR A 206 33.13 5.02 12.23
N GLY A 207 31.87 5.36 11.94
CA GLY A 207 31.44 6.75 11.77
C GLY A 207 31.55 7.59 13.05
N ASN A 208 31.80 8.89 12.90
CA ASN A 208 31.83 9.85 14.01
C ASN A 208 30.48 9.92 14.75
N PHE A 209 30.51 10.21 16.05
CA PHE A 209 29.31 10.30 16.89
C PHE A 209 29.32 11.53 17.81
N THR A 210 28.13 12.01 18.17
CA THR A 210 27.97 13.10 19.13
C THR A 210 27.94 12.56 20.56
N GLU A 211 28.78 13.08 21.43
CA GLU A 211 28.80 12.78 22.87
C GLU A 211 28.25 13.96 23.66
N LEU A 212 27.35 13.68 24.61
CA LEU A 212 26.83 14.65 25.56
C LEU A 212 27.45 14.43 26.94
N ARG A 213 27.77 15.52 27.63
CA ARG A 213 28.22 15.48 29.03
C ARG A 213 27.51 16.49 29.90
N PHE A 214 27.42 16.13 31.17
CA PHE A 214 26.64 16.81 32.19
C PHE A 214 27.48 17.12 33.41
N ALA A 215 27.29 18.29 33.99
CA ALA A 215 27.87 18.71 35.26
C ALA A 215 26.86 19.55 36.04
N LYS A 216 27.15 19.82 37.32
CA LYS A 216 26.29 20.66 38.16
C LYS A 216 27.11 21.61 39.04
N ASN A 217 26.55 22.76 39.36
CA ASN A 217 27.07 23.69 40.36
C ASN A 217 25.94 24.53 40.96
N GLY A 218 26.28 25.43 41.89
CA GLY A 218 25.30 26.36 42.49
C GLY A 218 25.10 27.67 41.73
N SER A 219 25.70 27.83 40.54
CA SER A 219 25.62 29.09 39.79
C SER A 219 24.50 29.04 38.75
N THR A 220 23.78 30.15 38.63
CA THR A 220 22.72 30.32 37.64
C THR A 220 23.27 30.82 36.31
N THR A 221 24.46 31.42 36.27
CA THR A 221 24.98 32.12 35.08
C THR A 221 26.37 31.67 34.65
N THR A 222 27.10 30.96 35.52
CA THR A 222 28.47 30.52 35.26
C THR A 222 28.51 28.99 35.23
N PRO A 223 28.89 28.35 34.11
CA PRO A 223 29.01 26.89 34.08
C PRO A 223 30.18 26.40 34.95
N PRO A 224 30.19 25.10 35.32
CA PRO A 224 31.40 24.43 35.79
C PRO A 224 32.56 24.61 34.81
N GLU A 225 33.78 24.66 35.32
CA GLU A 225 34.98 24.80 34.49
C GLU A 225 35.05 23.65 33.46
N LEU A 226 35.38 23.99 32.21
CA LEU A 226 35.46 23.05 31.11
C LEU A 226 36.73 23.30 30.31
N VAL A 227 37.56 22.26 30.17
CA VAL A 227 38.66 22.24 29.22
C VAL A 227 38.14 21.70 27.90
N VAL A 228 37.90 22.58 26.93
CA VAL A 228 37.17 22.26 25.69
C VAL A 228 37.87 21.25 24.77
N SER A 229 39.16 21.02 24.99
CA SER A 229 40.02 20.12 24.21
C SER A 229 40.22 18.74 24.83
N ASP A 230 39.79 18.54 26.07
CA ASP A 230 39.96 17.25 26.73
C ASP A 230 38.99 16.23 26.14
N ILE A 231 39.48 15.04 25.80
CA ILE A 231 38.61 13.93 25.35
C ILE A 231 37.57 13.61 26.43
N ASP A 232 38.00 13.62 27.69
CA ASP A 232 37.16 13.36 28.86
C ASP A 232 37.32 14.48 29.91
N PRO A 233 36.61 15.62 29.76
CA PRO A 233 36.80 16.76 30.64
C PRO A 233 36.44 16.43 32.09
N SER A 234 37.35 16.77 33.01
CA SER A 234 37.19 16.51 34.44
C SER A 234 35.96 17.23 35.01
N GLY A 235 35.17 16.54 35.83
CA GLY A 235 33.93 17.07 36.41
C GLY A 235 32.70 16.99 35.50
N TRP A 236 32.84 16.50 34.26
CA TRP A 236 31.76 16.35 33.28
C TRP A 236 31.50 14.86 32.98
N SER A 237 30.28 14.41 33.26
CA SER A 237 29.84 13.01 33.24
C SER A 237 28.95 12.71 32.04
N THR A 238 29.02 11.51 31.46
CA THR A 238 28.07 11.04 30.43
C THR A 238 26.69 10.70 31.00
N VAL A 239 26.58 10.61 32.32
CA VAL A 239 25.32 10.39 33.05
C VAL A 239 24.93 11.67 33.77
N THR A 240 23.64 12.03 33.66
CA THR A 240 23.06 13.18 34.36
C THR A 240 23.21 13.03 35.89
N PRO A 241 23.89 13.97 36.58
CA PRO A 241 24.02 13.94 38.04
C PRO A 241 22.68 14.28 38.72
N ASN A 242 22.48 13.77 39.95
CA ASN A 242 21.35 14.18 40.78
C ASN A 242 21.48 15.66 41.17
N VAL A 243 20.43 16.45 40.94
CA VAL A 243 20.43 17.91 41.15
C VAL A 243 19.68 18.23 42.44
N GLY A 244 20.40 18.77 43.42
CA GLY A 244 19.83 19.17 44.72
C GLY A 244 19.25 20.59 44.73
N THR A 245 18.72 20.98 45.88
CA THR A 245 18.21 22.34 46.11
C THR A 245 19.35 23.35 45.95
N LEU A 246 19.11 24.40 45.15
CA LEU A 246 20.10 25.43 44.77
C LEU A 246 21.27 24.92 43.91
N GLU A 247 21.15 23.76 43.28
CA GLU A 247 22.06 23.31 42.24
C GLU A 247 21.38 23.39 40.85
N TYR A 248 22.18 23.60 39.82
CA TYR A 248 21.73 23.69 38.44
C TYR A 248 22.53 22.72 37.56
N LEU A 249 21.82 22.03 36.68
CA LEU A 249 22.36 21.11 35.69
C LEU A 249 22.86 21.87 34.47
N TRP A 250 24.03 21.49 33.99
CA TRP A 250 24.66 22.00 32.78
C TRP A 250 24.97 20.85 31.82
N MET A 251 24.92 21.13 30.51
CA MET A 251 25.21 20.19 29.43
C MET A 251 26.20 20.80 28.45
N THR A 252 27.09 19.98 27.90
CA THR A 252 27.94 20.30 26.74
C THR A 252 27.93 19.14 25.75
N SER A 253 28.25 19.41 24.50
CA SER A 253 28.30 18.41 23.42
C SER A 253 29.58 18.52 22.61
N ALA A 254 30.06 17.41 22.07
CA ALA A 254 31.16 17.35 21.11
C ALA A 254 30.96 16.20 20.13
N ILE A 255 31.60 16.25 18.97
CA ILE A 255 31.69 15.12 18.04
C ILE A 255 33.00 14.40 18.31
N LYS A 256 32.93 13.10 18.59
CA LYS A 256 34.08 12.20 18.67
C LYS A 256 34.18 11.35 17.41
N ASN A 257 35.40 10.94 17.08
CA ASN A 257 35.62 9.98 16.01
C ASN A 257 35.05 8.60 16.41
N GLY A 258 34.82 7.70 15.44
CA GLY A 258 34.06 6.47 15.70
C GLY A 258 34.68 5.47 16.69
N ASN A 259 35.94 5.65 17.10
CA ASN A 259 36.57 4.88 18.18
C ASN A 259 36.60 5.62 19.54
N GLY A 260 36.10 6.86 19.59
CA GLY A 260 35.88 7.63 20.82
C GLY A 260 37.14 8.22 21.46
N ILE A 261 38.30 8.15 20.79
CA ILE A 261 39.60 8.58 21.35
C ILE A 261 40.08 9.95 20.85
N GLU A 262 39.41 10.54 19.85
CA GLU A 262 39.71 11.89 19.36
C GLU A 262 38.44 12.75 19.27
N LEU A 263 38.59 14.06 19.54
CA LEU A 263 37.55 15.05 19.30
C LEU A 263 37.63 15.55 17.85
N VAL A 264 36.56 15.29 17.09
CA VAL A 264 36.34 15.85 15.75
C VAL A 264 35.80 17.29 15.86
N SER A 265 35.05 17.59 16.91
CA SER A 265 34.72 18.95 17.31
C SER A 265 35.05 19.17 18.78
N GLN A 266 35.49 20.38 19.13
CA GLN A 266 35.68 20.76 20.53
C GLN A 266 34.35 20.77 21.27
N TRP A 267 34.39 20.67 22.61
CA TRP A 267 33.20 20.80 23.44
C TRP A 267 32.55 22.18 23.29
N THR A 268 31.24 22.20 23.11
CA THR A 268 30.47 23.44 23.01
C THR A 268 30.47 24.19 24.34
N THR A 269 30.24 25.52 24.29
CA THR A 269 29.99 26.31 25.50
C THR A 269 28.87 25.66 26.33
N PRO A 270 29.09 25.37 27.62
CA PRO A 270 28.07 24.65 28.37
C PRO A 270 26.79 25.45 28.55
N VAL A 271 25.66 24.77 28.39
CA VAL A 271 24.32 25.32 28.52
C VAL A 271 23.65 24.80 29.78
N ARG A 272 22.97 25.67 30.52
CA ARG A 272 22.21 25.27 31.71
C ARG A 272 20.91 24.62 31.27
N VAL A 273 20.65 23.40 31.71
CA VAL A 273 19.47 22.59 31.36
C VAL A 273 18.37 22.69 32.42
N SER A 274 18.73 23.05 33.65
CA SER A 274 17.73 23.27 34.70
C SER A 274 16.86 24.50 34.38
N PRO A 275 15.52 24.38 34.43
CA PRO A 275 14.61 25.49 34.16
C PRO A 275 14.73 26.57 35.24
N TYR A 276 14.82 27.85 34.84
CA TYR A 276 14.59 29.02 35.71
C TYR A 276 13.44 29.82 35.06
N ASP A 277 12.41 30.10 35.86
CA ASP A 277 11.32 31.10 35.72
C ASP A 277 11.06 31.78 34.36
N GLY A 278 10.94 31.00 33.29
CA GLY A 278 10.27 31.44 32.06
C GLY A 278 10.91 32.62 31.34
N LYS A 279 12.24 32.71 31.33
CA LYS A 279 12.96 33.51 30.33
C LYS A 279 14.00 32.65 29.64
N ASP A 280 13.68 32.27 28.42
CA ASP A 280 14.51 31.45 27.55
C ASP A 280 15.84 32.16 27.24
N GLY A 281 16.91 31.37 27.11
CA GLY A 281 18.19 31.88 26.60
C GLY A 281 18.04 32.35 25.15
N GLN A 282 18.93 33.21 24.68
CA GLN A 282 18.92 33.55 23.24
C GLN A 282 19.18 32.29 22.43
N ASP A 283 18.23 31.96 21.55
CA ASP A 283 18.33 30.85 20.63
C ASP A 283 19.60 30.97 19.79
N GLY A 284 20.19 29.82 19.42
CA GLY A 284 21.21 29.79 18.36
C GLY A 284 20.60 30.32 17.06
N GLN A 285 21.42 30.69 16.08
CA GLN A 285 20.86 31.00 14.75
C GLN A 285 20.14 29.76 14.23
N ASP A 286 18.83 29.85 14.09
CA ASP A 286 18.03 28.83 13.41
C ASP A 286 18.62 28.59 12.01
N GLY A 287 18.65 27.32 11.58
CA GLY A 287 18.86 27.05 10.16
C GLY A 287 17.76 27.73 9.35
N GLU A 288 18.05 28.16 8.12
CA GLU A 288 17.04 28.81 7.25
C GLU A 288 15.74 27.98 7.24
N ASP A 289 14.64 28.61 7.68
CA ASP A 289 13.33 27.99 7.71
C ASP A 289 12.96 27.40 6.34
N GLY A 290 12.42 26.19 6.33
CA GLY A 290 11.90 25.56 5.13
C GLY A 290 10.81 26.43 4.49
N LYS A 291 11.03 26.88 3.25
CA LYS A 291 10.03 27.65 2.49
C LYS A 291 8.78 26.80 2.25
N SER A 292 7.66 27.23 2.81
CA SER A 292 6.36 26.53 2.74
C SER A 292 5.34 27.32 1.91
N PRO A 293 5.50 27.40 0.57
CA PRO A 293 4.60 28.20 -0.25
C PRO A 293 3.20 27.59 -0.34
N ALA A 294 2.18 28.45 -0.37
CA ALA A 294 0.80 28.02 -0.59
C ALA A 294 0.58 27.67 -2.07
N MET A 295 -0.02 26.51 -2.35
CA MET A 295 -0.40 26.13 -3.70
C MET A 295 -1.74 26.77 -4.09
N THR A 296 -1.81 27.39 -5.27
CA THR A 296 -3.03 28.06 -5.79
C THR A 296 -3.39 27.53 -7.17
N TYR A 297 -4.59 26.97 -7.34
CA TYR A 297 -5.05 26.50 -8.65
C TYR A 297 -5.61 27.63 -9.51
N GLN A 298 -5.04 27.82 -10.70
CA GLN A 298 -5.35 28.90 -11.66
C GLN A 298 -6.25 28.45 -12.83
N GLY A 299 -6.76 27.21 -12.79
CA GLY A 299 -7.58 26.62 -13.85
C GLY A 299 -6.76 26.19 -15.06
N VAL A 300 -7.37 26.26 -16.26
CA VAL A 300 -6.68 25.97 -17.53
C VAL A 300 -5.65 27.06 -17.83
N TYR A 301 -4.47 26.64 -18.29
CA TYR A 301 -3.39 27.52 -18.72
C TYR A 301 -3.87 28.52 -19.79
N GLY A 302 -3.47 29.78 -19.64
CA GLY A 302 -3.69 30.84 -20.61
C GLY A 302 -2.40 31.63 -20.80
N SER A 303 -1.98 31.83 -22.04
CA SER A 303 -0.71 32.50 -22.38
C SER A 303 -0.66 33.96 -21.90
N SER A 304 -1.81 34.63 -21.78
CA SER A 304 -1.94 36.01 -21.30
C SER A 304 -2.06 36.13 -19.77
N LYS A 305 -2.13 35.01 -19.03
CA LYS A 305 -2.21 35.03 -17.56
C LYS A 305 -0.82 35.17 -16.95
N THR A 306 -0.78 35.78 -15.78
CA THR A 306 0.42 35.87 -14.94
C THR A 306 0.41 34.79 -13.88
N TYR A 307 1.52 34.08 -13.75
CA TYR A 307 1.74 32.97 -12.84
C TYR A 307 2.86 33.28 -11.85
N TYR A 308 2.78 32.66 -10.68
CA TYR A 308 3.71 32.87 -9.57
C TYR A 308 4.28 31.55 -9.09
N GLY A 309 5.59 31.47 -9.00
CA GLY A 309 6.32 30.39 -8.33
C GLY A 309 7.42 30.99 -7.46
N ASN A 310 7.10 31.23 -6.19
CA ASN A 310 7.99 31.84 -5.22
C ASN A 310 7.77 31.22 -3.83
N GLN A 311 8.53 31.68 -2.84
CA GLN A 311 8.48 31.15 -1.46
C GLN A 311 7.13 31.29 -0.75
N TYR A 312 6.22 32.13 -1.26
CA TYR A 312 4.90 32.34 -0.69
C TYR A 312 3.79 31.63 -1.47
N ARG A 313 3.97 31.44 -2.79
CA ARG A 313 2.93 30.95 -3.69
C ARG A 313 3.48 30.14 -4.85
N LEU A 314 2.87 28.97 -5.08
CA LEU A 314 3.04 28.18 -6.30
C LEU A 314 1.71 28.09 -7.04
N ASP A 315 1.65 28.62 -8.25
CA ASP A 315 0.49 28.43 -9.11
C ASP A 315 0.51 27.06 -9.77
N CYS A 316 -0.64 26.39 -9.79
CA CYS A 316 -0.84 25.19 -10.57
C CYS A 316 -1.91 25.40 -11.66
N VAL A 317 -1.70 24.79 -12.82
CA VAL A 317 -2.57 24.92 -14.00
C VAL A 317 -2.82 23.57 -14.65
N LYS A 318 -3.93 23.47 -15.37
CA LYS A 318 -4.20 22.37 -16.29
C LYS A 318 -3.74 22.73 -17.70
N TYR A 319 -3.03 21.82 -18.36
CA TYR A 319 -2.64 21.94 -19.77
C TYR A 319 -2.77 20.59 -20.48
N GLY A 320 -3.64 20.53 -21.48
CA GLY A 320 -4.07 19.26 -22.06
C GLY A 320 -4.78 18.36 -21.02
N SER A 321 -4.29 17.13 -20.87
CA SER A 321 -4.78 16.15 -19.89
C SER A 321 -4.00 16.13 -18.57
N ALA A 322 -2.94 16.93 -18.43
CA ALA A 322 -2.06 16.92 -17.27
C ALA A 322 -2.14 18.23 -16.46
N TYR A 323 -1.69 18.15 -15.21
CA TYR A 323 -1.51 19.31 -14.35
C TYR A 323 -0.03 19.62 -14.16
N TYR A 324 0.26 20.90 -14.00
CA TYR A 324 1.61 21.43 -13.81
C TYR A 324 1.61 22.45 -12.69
N ILE A 325 2.69 22.50 -11.92
CA ILE A 325 2.90 23.45 -10.82
C ILE A 325 4.13 24.30 -11.09
N ALA A 326 4.05 25.60 -10.82
CA ALA A 326 5.20 26.48 -10.96
C ALA A 326 6.31 26.07 -9.98
N ARG A 327 7.57 26.15 -10.41
CA ARG A 327 8.70 25.92 -9.50
C ARG A 327 8.78 27.02 -8.44
N ILE A 328 9.30 26.71 -7.27
CA ILE A 328 9.47 27.67 -6.17
C ILE A 328 10.44 28.82 -6.49
N ASP A 329 11.27 28.66 -7.51
CA ASP A 329 12.23 29.64 -8.00
C ASP A 329 11.80 30.27 -9.35
N ALA A 330 10.58 29.99 -9.84
CA ALA A 330 10.12 30.45 -11.15
C ALA A 330 9.91 31.98 -11.22
N GLY A 331 9.70 32.63 -10.07
CA GLY A 331 9.37 34.05 -9.95
C GLY A 331 7.97 34.35 -10.47
N THR A 332 7.78 35.55 -11.00
CA THR A 332 6.56 35.96 -11.71
C THR A 332 6.79 35.83 -13.21
N PHE A 333 5.87 35.16 -13.93
CA PHE A 333 6.04 34.91 -15.37
C PHE A 333 4.70 34.78 -16.11
N SER A 334 4.74 34.95 -17.42
CA SER A 334 3.59 34.84 -18.34
C SER A 334 4.04 34.23 -19.67
N GLY A 335 3.13 33.66 -20.45
CA GLY A 335 3.44 33.17 -21.80
C GLY A 335 4.31 31.91 -21.90
N VAL A 336 4.80 31.36 -20.79
CA VAL A 336 5.61 30.12 -20.77
C VAL A 336 4.70 28.90 -20.67
N VAL A 337 4.79 28.00 -21.65
CA VAL A 337 3.92 26.83 -21.77
C VAL A 337 4.21 25.81 -20.64
N PRO A 338 3.20 25.15 -20.05
CA PRO A 338 3.40 24.27 -18.89
C PRO A 338 4.33 23.07 -19.08
N THR A 339 4.61 22.65 -20.30
CA THR A 339 5.62 21.60 -20.59
C THR A 339 7.07 22.08 -20.46
N ASP A 340 7.30 23.38 -20.32
CA ASP A 340 8.62 23.96 -20.14
C ASP A 340 9.09 23.87 -18.68
N THR A 341 10.11 23.03 -18.46
CA THR A 341 10.63 22.70 -17.12
C THR A 341 11.44 23.82 -16.46
N SER A 342 11.70 24.92 -17.18
CA SER A 342 12.34 26.11 -16.60
C SER A 342 11.43 26.85 -15.63
N LYS A 343 10.11 26.73 -15.80
CA LYS A 343 9.10 27.38 -14.94
C LYS A 343 8.14 26.42 -14.29
N TRP A 344 7.91 25.24 -14.88
CA TRP A 344 6.88 24.31 -14.46
C TRP A 344 7.45 22.94 -14.11
N ASN A 345 6.87 22.27 -13.12
CA ASN A 345 7.07 20.85 -12.85
C ASN A 345 5.76 20.10 -13.16
N PRO A 346 5.83 18.86 -13.66
CA PRO A 346 4.65 18.02 -13.76
C PRO A 346 4.07 17.78 -12.36
N PHE A 347 2.77 18.03 -12.21
CA PHE A 347 2.01 17.88 -10.97
C PHE A 347 0.99 16.76 -11.13
N GLY A 348 1.49 15.55 -11.38
CA GLY A 348 0.70 14.32 -11.50
C GLY A 348 -0.13 14.20 -12.80
N ALA A 349 -0.10 13.02 -13.41
CA ALA A 349 -1.17 12.57 -14.29
C ALA A 349 -2.25 11.96 -13.39
N SER A 350 -3.47 12.49 -13.44
CA SER A 350 -4.62 12.03 -12.63
C SER A 350 -4.57 12.50 -11.17
N PHE A 351 -5.26 13.61 -10.87
CA PHE A 351 -5.77 13.83 -9.53
C PHE A 351 -6.94 12.84 -9.36
N GLU A 352 -6.71 11.69 -8.72
CA GLU A 352 -7.75 10.71 -8.41
C GLU A 352 -7.74 10.31 -6.93
N SER A 353 -8.91 10.50 -6.31
CA SER A 353 -9.42 10.00 -5.02
C SER A 353 -8.80 10.54 -3.72
N VAL A 354 -9.57 11.41 -3.04
CA VAL A 354 -9.53 11.52 -1.58
C VAL A 354 -10.41 10.41 -1.02
N ALA A 355 -9.86 9.20 -0.86
CA ALA A 355 -10.49 8.13 -0.09
C ALA A 355 -10.19 8.33 1.40
N THR A 356 -10.82 9.34 1.99
CA THR A 356 -10.77 9.59 3.44
C THR A 356 -12.12 9.25 4.05
N GLN A 357 -12.11 8.68 5.26
CA GLN A 357 -13.33 8.51 6.07
C GLN A 357 -13.98 9.85 6.43
N LEU A 358 -13.26 10.97 6.27
CA LEU A 358 -13.66 12.32 6.64
C LEU A 358 -13.20 13.33 5.59
N LEU A 359 -14.14 14.00 4.93
CA LEU A 359 -13.89 15.18 4.10
C LEU A 359 -14.21 16.43 4.92
N LEU A 360 -13.20 17.27 5.18
CA LEU A 360 -13.39 18.61 5.75
C LEU A 360 -13.41 19.62 4.62
N ALA A 361 -14.58 20.18 4.33
CA ALA A 361 -14.78 21.16 3.27
C ALA A 361 -15.70 22.28 3.77
N GLU A 362 -15.23 23.52 3.68
CA GLU A 362 -16.03 24.71 3.97
C GLU A 362 -16.17 25.54 2.68
N ASN A 363 -17.39 25.99 2.37
CA ASN A 363 -17.70 26.79 1.16
C ASN A 363 -17.34 26.09 -0.18
N ALA A 364 -17.21 24.77 -0.19
CA ALA A 364 -16.95 24.02 -1.42
C ALA A 364 -18.19 24.03 -2.33
N ASN A 365 -18.05 24.61 -3.53
CA ASN A 365 -19.07 24.57 -4.57
C ASN A 365 -18.83 23.38 -5.50
N ILE A 366 -19.73 22.40 -5.44
CA ILE A 366 -19.70 21.20 -6.26
C ILE A 366 -20.94 21.20 -7.15
N ALA A 367 -20.75 21.56 -8.42
CA ALA A 367 -21.82 21.58 -9.43
C ALA A 367 -23.07 22.37 -8.99
N GLY A 368 -22.89 23.51 -8.30
CA GLY A 368 -24.01 24.35 -7.83
C GLY A 368 -24.53 24.00 -6.44
N TRP A 369 -23.96 22.99 -5.77
CA TRP A 369 -24.23 22.66 -4.37
C TRP A 369 -23.10 23.14 -3.47
N ILE A 370 -23.46 23.67 -2.30
CA ILE A 370 -22.51 24.25 -1.34
C ILE A 370 -22.71 23.61 0.03
N PHE A 371 -21.60 23.20 0.65
CA PHE A 371 -21.56 22.85 2.07
C PHE A 371 -21.42 24.12 2.91
N ARG A 372 -22.55 24.60 3.47
CA ARG A 372 -22.62 25.75 4.37
C ARG A 372 -23.81 25.63 5.31
N ASN A 373 -23.83 26.38 6.40
CA ASN A 373 -24.93 26.38 7.37
C ASN A 373 -25.29 24.97 7.93
N ASN A 374 -24.31 24.06 8.04
CA ASN A 374 -24.52 22.64 8.39
C ASN A 374 -25.45 21.86 7.44
N ARG A 375 -25.55 22.28 6.18
CA ARG A 375 -26.40 21.67 5.15
C ARG A 375 -25.65 21.51 3.84
N LEU A 376 -26.14 20.60 3.01
CA LEU A 376 -25.88 20.64 1.57
C LEU A 376 -26.98 21.49 0.94
N GLU A 377 -26.65 22.68 0.44
CA GLU A 377 -27.64 23.61 -0.11
C GLU A 377 -27.26 24.16 -1.49
N SER A 378 -28.24 24.37 -2.36
CA SER A 378 -28.07 25.04 -3.65
C SER A 378 -27.53 26.46 -3.44
N GLN A 379 -26.86 27.02 -4.45
CA GLN A 379 -26.22 28.34 -4.30
C GLN A 379 -27.20 29.44 -3.86
N ASP A 380 -28.42 29.40 -4.38
CA ASP A 380 -29.51 30.32 -4.09
C ASP A 380 -30.30 29.96 -2.81
N GLY A 381 -29.96 28.84 -2.16
CA GLY A 381 -30.56 28.37 -0.91
C GLY A 381 -31.99 27.84 -1.05
N THR A 382 -32.49 27.63 -2.27
CA THR A 382 -33.87 27.18 -2.51
C THR A 382 -34.05 25.68 -2.31
N ILE A 383 -32.99 24.88 -2.47
CA ILE A 383 -33.00 23.43 -2.29
C ILE A 383 -31.90 23.04 -1.30
N TRP A 384 -32.21 22.23 -0.29
CA TRP A 384 -31.20 21.78 0.67
C TRP A 384 -31.54 20.48 1.40
N LEU A 385 -30.49 19.83 1.91
CA LEU A 385 -30.53 18.66 2.78
C LEU A 385 -29.88 18.99 4.13
N ASP A 386 -30.60 18.77 5.22
CA ASP A 386 -30.13 18.91 6.60
C ASP A 386 -30.06 17.53 7.25
N GLY A 387 -28.85 16.98 7.34
CA GLY A 387 -28.61 15.67 7.95
C GLY A 387 -28.73 15.65 9.48
N VAL A 388 -28.65 16.81 10.15
CA VAL A 388 -28.79 16.90 11.61
C VAL A 388 -30.25 16.84 12.03
N LYS A 389 -31.12 17.54 11.29
CA LYS A 389 -32.57 17.55 11.54
C LYS A 389 -33.33 16.48 10.75
N GLY A 390 -32.68 15.82 9.78
CA GLY A 390 -33.32 14.87 8.87
C GLY A 390 -34.34 15.54 7.95
N GLN A 391 -34.06 16.76 7.49
CA GLN A 391 -34.99 17.58 6.70
C GLN A 391 -34.51 17.77 5.26
N ILE A 392 -35.47 17.85 4.33
CA ILE A 392 -35.24 18.18 2.92
C ILE A 392 -36.15 19.35 2.55
N MET A 393 -35.61 20.32 1.82
CA MET A 393 -36.37 21.45 1.28
C MET A 393 -36.16 21.58 -0.21
N ALA A 394 -37.24 21.85 -0.94
CA ALA A 394 -37.22 22.11 -2.37
C ALA A 394 -38.23 23.21 -2.71
N LYS A 395 -37.79 24.47 -2.67
CA LYS A 395 -38.60 25.64 -3.03
C LYS A 395 -38.74 25.71 -4.55
N GLY A 396 -39.81 25.11 -5.06
CA GLY A 396 -40.06 24.89 -6.50
C GLY A 396 -40.91 23.64 -6.77
N GLY A 397 -41.08 22.79 -5.76
CA GLY A 397 -41.84 21.54 -5.87
C GLY A 397 -41.00 20.38 -6.38
N PHE A 398 -41.62 19.20 -6.45
CA PHE A 398 -41.02 18.00 -7.01
C PHE A 398 -41.73 17.68 -8.33
N SER A 399 -40.98 17.47 -9.41
CA SER A 399 -41.52 16.91 -10.66
C SER A 399 -41.29 15.39 -10.67
N GLY A 400 -42.36 14.60 -10.73
CA GLY A 400 -42.31 13.13 -10.75
C GLY A 400 -43.10 12.49 -9.62
N THR A 401 -42.98 11.17 -9.47
CA THR A 401 -43.69 10.38 -8.45
C THR A 401 -42.90 10.37 -7.15
N LEU A 402 -43.51 10.87 -6.06
CA LEU A 402 -43.00 10.66 -4.71
C LEU A 402 -43.53 9.31 -4.19
N ILE A 403 -42.66 8.32 -4.07
CA ILE A 403 -42.98 7.04 -3.42
C ILE A 403 -42.50 7.13 -1.97
N ALA A 404 -43.45 7.24 -1.04
CA ALA A 404 -43.16 7.26 0.39
C ALA A 404 -43.80 6.01 1.03
N GLU A 405 -43.00 5.19 1.70
CA GLU A 405 -43.47 3.96 2.37
C GLU A 405 -44.47 4.27 3.49
N ASN A 406 -44.27 5.39 4.19
CA ASN A 406 -45.17 5.90 5.21
C ASN A 406 -45.29 7.42 5.05
N MET A 407 -46.16 7.86 4.14
CA MET A 407 -46.52 9.27 4.05
C MET A 407 -47.48 9.63 5.19
N PHE A 408 -46.94 9.93 6.37
CA PHE A 408 -47.75 10.48 7.46
C PHE A 408 -47.95 11.97 7.23
N MET A 409 -49.12 12.32 6.69
CA MET A 409 -49.59 13.69 6.63
C MET A 409 -50.45 13.96 7.87
N PRO A 410 -49.94 14.59 8.93
CA PRO A 410 -50.74 14.90 10.11
C PRO A 410 -51.89 15.82 9.69
N PHE A 411 -53.12 15.44 10.04
CA PHE A 411 -54.25 16.33 9.89
C PHE A 411 -54.29 17.32 11.05
N GLU A 412 -54.35 18.63 10.76
CA GLU A 412 -54.68 19.63 11.78
C GLU A 412 -56.20 19.67 12.00
N GLY A 413 -56.61 19.55 13.26
CA GLY A 413 -58.02 19.59 13.62
C GLY A 413 -58.53 21.02 13.73
N VAL A 414 -59.38 21.43 12.79
CA VAL A 414 -60.12 22.70 12.85
C VAL A 414 -61.46 22.45 13.55
N THR A 415 -61.62 23.02 14.75
CA THR A 415 -62.79 22.82 15.62
C THR A 415 -63.69 24.06 15.71
N SER A 416 -63.26 25.19 15.15
CA SER A 416 -63.99 26.45 15.07
C SER A 416 -63.85 27.05 13.67
N SER A 417 -64.68 28.05 13.35
CA SER A 417 -64.57 28.75 12.05
C SER A 417 -63.22 29.42 11.89
N ARG A 418 -62.58 29.22 10.73
CA ARG A 418 -61.23 29.68 10.41
C ARG A 418 -61.12 30.09 8.94
N THR A 419 -60.35 31.14 8.67
CA THR A 419 -59.88 31.45 7.30
C THR A 419 -58.53 30.78 7.10
N LEU A 420 -58.39 30.00 6.05
CA LEU A 420 -57.15 29.28 5.74
C LEU A 420 -55.99 30.28 5.57
N GLN A 421 -54.85 29.99 6.18
CA GLN A 421 -53.62 30.77 6.05
C GLN A 421 -52.62 30.02 5.16
N THR A 422 -51.69 30.72 4.50
CA THR A 422 -50.64 30.07 3.68
C THR A 422 -49.68 29.22 4.50
N THR A 423 -49.66 29.42 5.82
CA THR A 423 -48.90 28.63 6.78
C THR A 423 -49.66 27.42 7.31
N ASP A 424 -50.96 27.31 7.00
CA ASP A 424 -51.77 26.18 7.44
C ASP A 424 -51.35 24.90 6.71
N PRO A 425 -51.45 23.73 7.36
CA PRO A 425 -51.13 22.46 6.73
C PRO A 425 -52.13 22.14 5.63
N THR A 426 -51.64 21.40 4.64
CA THR A 426 -52.40 20.93 3.49
C THR A 426 -53.36 19.79 3.82
N ASN A 427 -53.35 19.26 5.05
CA ASN A 427 -54.24 18.20 5.50
C ASN A 427 -55.00 18.69 6.73
N ILE A 428 -56.31 18.91 6.58
CA ILE A 428 -57.17 19.49 7.62
C ILE A 428 -58.28 18.50 7.97
N THR A 429 -58.56 18.32 9.25
CA THR A 429 -59.80 17.67 9.69
C THR A 429 -60.77 18.71 10.21
N LEU A 430 -61.97 18.81 9.64
CA LEU A 430 -63.03 19.66 10.20
C LEU A 430 -63.82 18.86 11.26
N LYS A 431 -63.50 19.08 12.54
CA LYS A 431 -64.09 18.34 13.67
C LYS A 431 -65.17 19.20 14.35
N GLY A 432 -66.44 18.93 14.09
CA GLY A 432 -67.55 19.58 14.78
C GLY A 432 -67.94 18.87 16.07
N ALA A 433 -67.91 19.54 17.22
CA ALA A 433 -68.43 19.02 18.49
C ALA A 433 -69.87 19.48 18.77
N MET A 434 -70.28 20.70 18.38
CA MET A 434 -71.67 21.20 18.53
C MET A 434 -72.07 22.28 17.51
N TYR A 435 -71.11 22.95 16.86
CA TYR A 435 -71.30 23.96 15.81
C TYR A 435 -70.59 23.49 14.53
N GLU A 436 -71.14 23.80 13.36
CA GLU A 436 -70.55 23.47 12.05
C GLU A 436 -69.30 24.35 11.83
N PRO A 437 -68.06 23.84 11.93
CA PRO A 437 -66.87 24.67 11.68
C PRO A 437 -66.89 25.13 10.21
N ILE A 438 -66.61 26.41 10.01
CA ILE A 438 -66.51 27.02 8.69
C ILE A 438 -65.05 27.16 8.33
N LEU A 439 -64.58 26.45 7.32
CA LEU A 439 -63.30 26.74 6.69
C LEU A 439 -63.56 27.71 5.54
N THR A 440 -63.02 28.92 5.62
CA THR A 440 -63.08 29.91 4.54
C THR A 440 -61.82 29.81 3.71
N LEU A 441 -61.98 29.54 2.42
CA LEU A 441 -60.89 29.49 1.46
C LEU A 441 -60.61 30.92 0.93
N PRO A 442 -59.36 31.42 0.96
CA PRO A 442 -59.06 32.76 0.47
C PRO A 442 -59.09 32.88 -1.05
N ASN A 443 -59.47 34.07 -1.54
CA ASN A 443 -59.28 34.47 -2.94
C ASN A 443 -57.95 35.24 -3.07
N ASP A 444 -56.82 34.52 -3.03
CA ASP A 444 -55.48 35.12 -3.08
C ASP A 444 -54.50 34.19 -3.82
N VAL A 445 -53.65 34.78 -4.67
CA VAL A 445 -52.60 34.08 -5.44
C VAL A 445 -51.48 33.53 -4.55
N SER A 446 -51.36 33.99 -3.31
CA SER A 446 -50.41 33.46 -2.33
C SER A 446 -50.62 31.97 -2.02
N PHE A 447 -51.79 31.43 -2.37
CA PHE A 447 -52.16 30.02 -2.22
C PHE A 447 -51.94 29.18 -3.51
N ASN A 448 -51.43 29.76 -4.60
CA ASN A 448 -51.24 29.06 -5.86
C ASN A 448 -50.38 27.79 -5.71
N GLY A 449 -50.85 26.68 -6.26
CA GLY A 449 -50.20 25.37 -6.18
C GLY A 449 -50.49 24.61 -4.88
N MET A 450 -51.23 25.21 -3.94
CA MET A 450 -51.57 24.52 -2.70
C MET A 450 -52.61 23.44 -2.96
N PHE A 451 -52.23 22.19 -2.64
CA PHE A 451 -53.10 21.03 -2.63
C PHE A 451 -53.65 20.85 -1.22
N LEU A 452 -54.97 20.79 -1.07
CA LEU A 452 -55.64 20.75 0.23
C LEU A 452 -56.52 19.49 0.34
N ASN A 453 -56.21 18.63 1.30
CA ASN A 453 -57.02 17.48 1.69
C ASN A 453 -57.82 17.84 2.95
N ILE A 454 -59.14 17.79 2.85
CA ILE A 454 -60.04 18.07 3.97
C ILE A 454 -60.76 16.77 4.32
N TYR A 455 -60.45 16.24 5.50
CA TYR A 455 -61.14 15.11 6.08
C TYR A 455 -62.35 15.58 6.89
N LEU A 456 -63.50 15.00 6.58
CA LEU A 456 -64.76 15.22 7.27
C LEU A 456 -65.12 13.95 8.04
N PRO A 457 -64.81 13.86 9.35
CA PRO A 457 -65.08 12.66 10.12
C PRO A 457 -66.58 12.51 10.41
N PRO A 458 -67.15 11.30 10.32
CA PRO A 458 -68.52 11.05 10.74
C PRO A 458 -68.69 11.33 12.23
N ARG A 459 -69.79 11.99 12.59
CA ARG A 459 -70.21 12.08 13.99
C ARG A 459 -70.73 10.72 14.43
N ILE A 460 -70.02 10.07 15.32
CA ILE A 460 -70.52 8.88 16.01
C ILE A 460 -71.42 9.37 17.16
N SER A 461 -72.71 9.59 16.89
CA SER A 461 -73.71 9.68 17.98
C SER A 461 -74.16 8.28 18.38
N LYS A 462 -74.40 8.05 19.67
CA LYS A 462 -74.85 6.75 20.20
C LYS A 462 -76.06 6.21 19.42
N MET A 463 -75.85 4.99 18.90
CA MET A 463 -76.77 3.89 18.52
C MET A 463 -78.08 4.27 17.80
N ASP A 464 -78.13 3.88 16.53
CA ASP A 464 -79.32 3.56 15.70
C ASP A 464 -79.74 4.55 14.61
N ALA A 465 -78.96 5.60 14.35
CA ALA A 465 -79.06 6.37 13.11
C ALA A 465 -77.68 6.80 12.57
N PRO A 466 -77.45 6.81 11.24
CA PRO A 466 -76.24 7.37 10.66
C PRO A 466 -76.13 8.85 11.03
N GLY A 467 -75.02 9.25 11.66
CA GLY A 467 -74.79 10.62 12.09
C GLY A 467 -74.60 11.56 10.89
N ILE A 468 -75.16 12.76 10.97
CA ILE A 468 -74.98 13.80 9.93
C ILE A 468 -73.65 14.51 10.19
N ILE A 469 -72.80 14.54 9.17
CA ILE A 469 -71.64 15.42 9.11
C ILE A 469 -72.09 16.80 8.65
N ALA A 470 -71.61 17.84 9.33
CA ALA A 470 -71.80 19.21 8.91
C ALA A 470 -70.48 19.98 9.02
N GLY A 471 -69.88 20.24 7.86
CA GLY A 471 -68.76 21.17 7.69
C GLY A 471 -69.12 22.16 6.59
N LYS A 472 -68.76 23.42 6.78
CA LYS A 472 -68.95 24.46 5.75
C LYS A 472 -67.61 24.79 5.13
N ILE A 473 -67.51 24.68 3.82
CA ILE A 473 -66.33 25.16 3.09
C ILE A 473 -66.76 26.37 2.29
N LEU A 474 -66.53 27.55 2.85
CA LEU A 474 -66.86 28.78 2.14
C LEU A 474 -65.79 29.04 1.08
N CYS A 475 -66.12 28.72 -0.16
CA CYS A 475 -65.28 29.01 -1.32
C CYS A 475 -65.77 30.31 -1.99
N PRO A 476 -64.94 31.36 -2.08
CA PRO A 476 -65.34 32.64 -2.67
C PRO A 476 -65.32 32.67 -4.21
N ASN A 477 -64.76 31.66 -4.90
CA ASN A 477 -64.45 31.72 -6.35
C ASN A 477 -65.02 30.55 -7.18
N LYS A 478 -65.48 30.86 -8.41
CA LYS A 478 -65.98 29.95 -9.48
C LYS A 478 -64.80 29.75 -10.42
N GLY A 479 -64.38 28.53 -10.75
CA GLY A 479 -63.30 28.41 -11.73
C GLY A 479 -63.04 27.03 -12.29
N THR A 480 -63.34 26.88 -13.58
CA THR A 480 -62.57 26.05 -14.50
C THR A 480 -61.35 26.85 -14.96
N VAL A 481 -60.17 26.23 -14.93
CA VAL A 481 -58.96 26.78 -15.56
C VAL A 481 -58.88 26.19 -16.96
N HIS A 482 -58.53 27.01 -17.96
CA HIS A 482 -58.42 26.61 -19.37
C HIS A 482 -57.79 25.21 -19.52
N ASP A 483 -58.46 24.34 -20.28
CA ASP A 483 -58.09 22.94 -20.58
C ASP A 483 -58.25 21.90 -19.45
N LEU A 484 -58.80 22.25 -18.28
CA LEU A 484 -59.17 21.31 -17.21
C LEU A 484 -60.68 21.38 -16.92
N TYR A 485 -61.45 20.39 -17.40
CA TYR A 485 -62.88 20.25 -17.05
C TYR A 485 -63.01 19.62 -15.66
N VAL A 486 -63.42 20.42 -14.69
CA VAL A 486 -63.69 20.00 -13.31
C VAL A 486 -65.02 20.63 -12.87
N ASP A 487 -65.81 19.90 -12.10
CA ASP A 487 -67.10 20.38 -11.60
C ASP A 487 -66.93 21.63 -10.73
N GLN A 488 -67.79 22.62 -10.95
CA GLN A 488 -67.80 23.84 -10.15
C GLN A 488 -68.16 23.50 -8.70
N TYR A 489 -67.33 23.95 -7.76
CA TYR A 489 -67.49 23.63 -6.35
C TYR A 489 -67.89 24.83 -5.50
N TYR A 490 -69.14 24.82 -5.03
CA TYR A 490 -69.76 25.83 -4.17
C TYR A 490 -70.40 25.20 -2.94
N ALA A 491 -69.60 24.71 -2.00
CA ALA A 491 -70.16 23.99 -0.86
C ALA A 491 -70.25 24.85 0.41
N SER A 492 -71.28 25.72 0.47
CA SER A 492 -71.63 26.41 1.72
C SER A 492 -71.95 25.42 2.85
N ARG A 493 -72.39 24.21 2.49
CA ARG A 493 -72.54 23.04 3.36
C ARG A 493 -72.15 21.78 2.61
N ILE A 494 -71.47 20.89 3.32
CA ILE A 494 -71.17 19.53 2.89
C ILE A 494 -71.71 18.59 3.95
N TYR A 495 -72.48 17.60 3.53
CA TYR A 495 -72.99 16.58 4.42
C TYR A 495 -72.70 15.18 3.91
N SER A 496 -72.57 14.27 4.86
CA SER A 496 -72.39 12.85 4.61
C SER A 496 -72.76 12.06 5.85
N MET A 497 -73.28 10.85 5.64
CA MET A 497 -73.58 9.88 6.69
C MET A 497 -72.36 9.06 7.12
N TYR A 498 -71.33 8.98 6.28
CA TYR A 498 -70.25 7.99 6.40
C TYR A 498 -68.86 8.60 6.51
N GLY A 499 -68.73 9.92 6.35
CA GLY A 499 -67.42 10.54 6.22
C GLY A 499 -67.00 10.71 4.78
N GLY A 500 -66.02 11.58 4.57
CA GLY A 500 -65.45 11.78 3.25
C GLY A 500 -64.18 12.61 3.28
N ILE A 501 -63.50 12.59 2.14
CA ILE A 501 -62.35 13.43 1.85
C ILE A 501 -62.74 14.34 0.69
N VAL A 502 -62.43 15.62 0.84
CA VAL A 502 -62.52 16.64 -0.21
C VAL A 502 -61.10 17.05 -0.58
N GLN A 503 -60.73 16.93 -1.86
CA GLN A 503 -59.42 17.32 -2.37
C GLN A 503 -59.57 18.55 -3.27
N LEU A 504 -58.87 19.62 -2.91
CA LEU A 504 -58.92 20.90 -3.61
C LEU A 504 -57.51 21.32 -4.06
N LEU A 505 -57.43 22.04 -5.17
CA LEU A 505 -56.20 22.67 -5.66
C LEU A 505 -56.46 24.14 -5.95
N CYS A 506 -55.58 25.02 -5.47
CA CYS A 506 -55.64 26.44 -5.79
C CYS A 506 -54.77 26.76 -7.02
N ILE A 507 -55.36 27.32 -8.08
CA ILE A 507 -54.68 27.78 -9.30
C ILE A 507 -55.16 29.18 -9.65
N GLY A 508 -54.25 30.15 -9.75
CA GLY A 508 -54.61 31.52 -10.11
C GLY A 508 -55.61 32.17 -9.15
N ALA A 509 -55.46 31.93 -7.84
CA ALA A 509 -56.41 32.28 -6.77
C ALA A 509 -57.78 31.57 -6.82
N GLN A 510 -58.02 30.65 -7.77
CA GLN A 510 -59.25 29.86 -7.87
C GLN A 510 -59.08 28.48 -7.22
N TRP A 511 -60.07 28.05 -6.45
CA TRP A 511 -60.10 26.72 -5.82
C TRP A 511 -60.89 25.74 -6.66
N ILE A 512 -60.26 24.62 -7.01
CA ILE A 512 -60.76 23.61 -7.93
C ILE A 512 -60.95 22.29 -7.16
N LEU A 513 -62.11 21.65 -7.27
CA LEU A 513 -62.40 20.35 -6.64
C LEU A 513 -61.84 19.21 -7.47
N LEU A 514 -60.73 18.60 -7.06
CA LEU A 514 -60.14 17.49 -7.81
C LEU A 514 -60.86 16.16 -7.57
N ASN A 515 -61.35 15.95 -6.36
CA ASN A 515 -62.01 14.71 -5.96
C ASN A 515 -62.87 14.93 -4.70
N GLY A 516 -64.04 14.32 -4.65
CA GLY A 516 -64.88 14.21 -3.48
C GLY A 516 -65.48 12.81 -3.42
N SER A 517 -65.52 12.18 -2.25
CA SER A 517 -66.12 10.84 -2.15
C SER A 517 -67.60 10.89 -2.57
N ASN A 518 -68.08 9.86 -3.25
CA ASN A 518 -69.49 9.71 -3.66
C ASN A 518 -70.50 9.71 -2.49
N LEU A 519 -70.00 9.78 -1.26
CA LEU A 519 -70.77 9.80 -0.02
C LEU A 519 -71.02 11.22 0.48
N LEU A 520 -70.48 12.25 -0.20
CA LEU A 520 -70.66 13.66 0.12
C LEU A 520 -71.72 14.28 -0.79
N GLU A 521 -72.65 15.01 -0.19
CA GLU A 521 -73.62 15.85 -0.89
C GLU A 521 -73.31 17.32 -0.63
N TYR A 522 -73.42 18.14 -1.68
CA TYR A 522 -73.01 19.54 -1.70
C TYR A 522 -74.22 20.44 -1.88
N VAL A 523 -74.38 21.43 -1.00
CA VAL A 523 -75.48 22.40 -1.12
C VAL A 523 -74.92 23.76 -1.53
N GLU A 524 -75.28 24.19 -2.74
CA GLU A 524 -75.01 25.54 -3.21
C GLU A 524 -75.79 26.57 -2.40
N TYR A 525 -75.17 27.73 -2.19
CA TYR A 525 -75.87 28.90 -1.69
C TYR A 525 -76.56 29.57 -2.89
N GLN A 526 -77.90 29.65 -2.86
CA GLN A 526 -78.67 30.47 -3.81
C GLN A 526 -78.46 31.96 -3.54
#